data_AF-E3P7E6-F1
#
_entry.id   AF-E3P7E6-F1
#
_cell.length_a   1.000
_cell.length_b   1.000
_cell.length_c   1.000
_cell.angle_alpha   90.00
_cell.angle_beta   90.00
_cell.angle_gamma   90.00
#
_symmetry.space_group_name_H-M   'P 1'
#
loop_
_entity.id
_entity.type
_entity.pdbx_description
1 polymer ?
#
loop_
_entity_poly.entity_id
_entity_poly.type
_entity_poly.pdbx_seq_one_letter_code
_entity_poly.pdbx_strand_id
1 'polypeptide(L)'
;MAARPLISVFTEKGESSGTNVTLPAVFRAPIRPDIVNFVHFQMKMNGRQPYAVSEKAGHQTSAESWGTGRAVARIPRVRGGGTHRSGQGAFGNMCRGGRMFAPTKTWRRWHRRININQRTYAMCSAIAATGIPPLIMSKGHRIEETPEIPLVVGDQN
;
A
#
# COMPACT_ATOMS: atom_id res chain seq x y z
N MET A 1 -12.16 30.67 -7.41
CA MET A 1 -12.73 29.32 -7.22
C MET A 1 -13.87 29.15 -8.21
N ALA A 2 -13.70 28.26 -9.19
CA ALA A 2 -14.72 27.97 -10.19
C ALA A 2 -15.58 26.81 -9.70
N ALA A 3 -16.63 27.12 -8.94
CA ALA A 3 -17.66 26.15 -8.61
C ALA A 3 -19.01 26.86 -8.61
N ARG A 4 -19.99 26.27 -9.30
CA ARG A 4 -21.36 26.81 -9.32
C ARG A 4 -21.89 26.75 -7.88
N PRO A 5 -22.47 27.85 -7.36
CA PRO A 5 -22.95 27.87 -5.98
C PRO A 5 -24.19 26.99 -5.77
N LEU A 6 -24.94 26.72 -6.83
CA LEU A 6 -26.12 25.86 -6.89
C LEU A 6 -25.84 24.72 -7.88
N ILE A 7 -26.16 23.49 -7.47
CA ILE A 7 -26.03 22.26 -8.26
C ILE A 7 -27.43 21.73 -8.55
N SER A 8 -27.67 21.29 -9.78
CA SER A 8 -28.93 20.69 -10.20
C SER A 8 -29.01 19.24 -9.73
N VAL A 9 -30.17 18.80 -9.26
CA VAL A 9 -30.42 17.38 -8.95
C VAL A 9 -31.03 16.72 -10.18
N PHE A 10 -30.45 15.61 -10.63
CA PHE A 10 -30.92 14.87 -11.80
C PHE A 10 -31.83 13.71 -11.39
N THR A 11 -32.81 13.42 -12.24
CA THR A 11 -33.64 12.21 -12.17
C THR A 11 -32.88 11.03 -12.77
N GLU A 12 -33.38 9.80 -12.57
CA GLU A 12 -32.79 8.59 -13.18
C GLU A 12 -32.73 8.62 -14.71
N LYS A 13 -33.62 9.41 -15.34
CA LYS A 13 -33.66 9.56 -16.80
C LYS A 13 -32.56 10.50 -17.31
N GLY A 14 -31.75 11.07 -16.42
CA GLY A 14 -30.69 12.03 -16.76
C GLY A 14 -31.20 13.46 -16.98
N GLU A 15 -32.48 13.72 -16.69
CA GLU A 15 -33.09 15.05 -16.80
C GLU A 15 -33.01 15.81 -15.47
N SER A 16 -32.93 17.14 -15.50
CA SER A 16 -32.97 17.96 -14.29
C SER A 16 -34.34 17.84 -13.61
N SER A 17 -34.36 17.53 -12.31
CA SER A 17 -35.57 17.44 -11.50
C SER A 17 -36.21 18.80 -11.18
N GLY A 18 -35.53 19.91 -11.51
CA GLY A 18 -35.91 21.25 -11.10
C GLY A 18 -35.56 21.59 -9.64
N THR A 19 -35.09 20.61 -8.85
CA THR A 19 -34.58 20.86 -7.50
C THR A 19 -33.09 21.18 -7.55
N ASN A 20 -32.68 22.14 -6.73
CA ASN A 20 -31.29 22.60 -6.66
C ASN A 20 -30.78 22.50 -5.22
N VAL A 21 -29.51 22.12 -5.07
CA VAL A 21 -28.82 22.04 -3.78
C VAL A 21 -27.65 23.00 -3.76
N THR A 22 -27.42 23.64 -2.62
CA THR A 22 -26.25 24.51 -2.45
C THR A 22 -24.98 23.68 -2.36
N LEU A 23 -23.92 24.09 -3.07
CA LEU A 23 -22.65 23.37 -3.05
C LEU A 23 -22.06 23.35 -1.63
N PRO A 24 -21.86 22.16 -1.03
CA PRO A 24 -21.31 22.06 0.31
C PRO A 24 -19.92 22.67 0.43
N ALA A 25 -19.61 23.24 1.60
CA ALA A 25 -18.32 23.90 1.85
C ALA A 25 -17.10 22.96 1.68
N VAL A 26 -17.27 21.64 1.81
CA VAL A 26 -16.19 20.66 1.61
C VAL A 26 -15.60 20.72 0.19
N PHE A 27 -16.39 21.10 -0.83
CA PHE A 27 -15.88 21.26 -2.20
C PHE A 27 -15.00 22.51 -2.37
N ARG A 28 -14.99 23.41 -1.39
CA ARG A 28 -14.12 24.59 -1.33
C ARG A 28 -12.91 24.38 -0.42
N ALA A 29 -12.72 23.17 0.11
CA ALA A 29 -11.56 22.87 0.93
C ALA A 29 -10.25 22.98 0.10
N PRO A 30 -9.14 23.37 0.72
CA PRO A 30 -7.84 23.40 0.06
C PRO A 30 -7.41 22.01 -0.41
N ILE A 31 -6.96 21.91 -1.65
CA ILE A 31 -6.48 20.65 -2.25
C ILE A 31 -4.99 20.51 -1.95
N ARG A 32 -4.64 19.50 -1.14
CA ARG A 32 -3.26 19.17 -0.76
C ARG A 32 -2.90 17.74 -1.17
N PRO A 33 -2.32 17.55 -2.36
CA PRO A 33 -1.98 16.21 -2.86
C PRO A 33 -0.89 15.53 -2.01
N ASP A 34 -0.03 16.30 -1.35
CA ASP A 34 0.99 15.82 -0.42
C ASP A 34 0.39 15.11 0.80
N ILE A 35 -0.62 15.72 1.45
CA ILE A 35 -1.32 15.11 2.58
C ILE A 35 -2.12 13.89 2.13
N VAL A 36 -2.80 13.98 0.99
CA VAL A 36 -3.58 12.84 0.43
C VAL A 36 -2.66 11.65 0.18
N ASN A 37 -1.52 11.85 -0.47
CA ASN A 37 -0.54 10.80 -0.73
C ASN A 37 0.04 10.22 0.56
N PHE A 38 0.41 11.07 1.52
CA PHE A 38 0.91 10.62 2.81
C PHE A 38 -0.11 9.71 3.51
N VAL A 39 -1.35 10.17 3.66
CA VAL A 39 -2.41 9.40 4.32
C VAL A 39 -2.70 8.11 3.55
N HIS A 40 -2.78 8.16 2.21
CA HIS A 40 -3.01 7.00 1.37
C HIS A 40 -1.96 5.90 1.60
N PHE A 41 -0.67 6.23 1.57
CA PHE A 41 0.38 5.23 1.76
C PHE A 41 0.36 4.64 3.17
N GLN A 42 0.15 5.46 4.20
CA GLN A 42 0.07 4.96 5.58
C GLN A 42 -1.15 4.05 5.78
N MET A 43 -2.31 4.40 5.21
CA MET A 43 -3.51 3.55 5.27
C MET A 43 -3.32 2.25 4.50
N LYS A 44 -2.74 2.30 3.30
CA LYS A 44 -2.46 1.12 2.47
C LYS A 44 -1.55 0.11 3.19
N MET A 45 -0.64 0.59 4.04
CA MET A 45 0.21 -0.29 4.84
C MET A 45 -0.55 -1.12 5.87
N ASN A 46 -1.72 -0.66 6.33
CA ASN A 46 -2.51 -1.29 7.39
C ASN A 46 -3.37 -2.46 6.90
N GLY A 47 -3.62 -2.59 5.60
CA GLY A 47 -4.33 -3.73 5.01
C GLY A 47 -3.44 -4.93 4.68
N ARG A 48 -2.14 -4.89 5.02
CA ARG A 48 -1.17 -5.93 4.67
C ARG A 48 -1.10 -7.04 5.71
N GLN A 49 -0.89 -8.26 5.24
CA GLN A 49 -0.61 -9.40 6.11
C GLN A 49 0.90 -9.55 6.35
N PRO A 50 1.33 -9.86 7.59
CA PRO A 50 2.73 -10.18 7.89
C PRO A 50 3.21 -11.41 7.12
N TYR A 51 4.47 -11.37 6.66
CA TYR A 51 5.16 -12.53 6.10
C TYR A 51 6.54 -12.67 6.73
N ALA A 52 7.00 -13.91 6.91
CA ALA A 52 8.28 -14.23 7.49
C ALA A 52 8.78 -15.59 6.99
N VAL A 53 10.10 -15.78 6.96
CA VAL A 53 10.70 -17.11 6.78
C VAL A 53 10.68 -17.88 8.11
N SER A 54 10.67 -19.21 8.04
CA SER A 54 10.80 -20.05 9.24
C SER A 54 12.11 -19.76 9.96
N GLU A 55 12.05 -19.63 11.29
CA GLU A 55 13.23 -19.38 12.12
C GLU A 55 14.27 -20.51 12.04
N LYS A 56 13.81 -21.75 11.80
CA LYS A 56 14.67 -22.93 11.69
C LYS A 56 15.27 -23.12 10.29
N ALA A 57 14.86 -22.33 9.29
CA ALA A 57 15.34 -22.48 7.92
C ALA A 57 16.86 -22.28 7.83
N GLY A 58 17.55 -23.24 7.21
CA GLY A 58 19.02 -23.23 7.10
C GLY A 58 19.78 -23.54 8.40
N HIS A 59 19.07 -23.86 9.50
CA HIS A 59 19.64 -24.22 10.80
C HIS A 59 19.36 -25.68 11.23
N GLN A 60 18.56 -26.43 10.47
CA GLN A 60 18.22 -27.85 10.73
C GLN A 60 19.33 -28.81 10.30
N THR A 61 20.59 -28.42 10.39
CA THR A 61 21.74 -29.24 9.98
C THR A 61 22.86 -29.07 11.00
N SER A 62 23.43 -30.18 11.48
CA SER A 62 24.63 -30.15 12.32
C SER A 62 25.87 -29.97 11.42
N ALA A 63 26.57 -28.86 11.62
CA ALA A 63 27.75 -28.51 10.84
C ALA A 63 28.77 -27.79 11.71
N GLU A 64 30.05 -28.01 11.43
CA GLU A 64 31.16 -27.43 12.17
C GLU A 64 32.27 -27.00 11.21
N SER A 65 32.99 -25.95 11.56
CA SER A 65 34.15 -25.53 10.76
C SER A 65 35.29 -26.53 10.96
N TRP A 66 35.96 -26.90 9.87
CA TRP A 66 37.15 -27.76 9.96
C TRP A 66 38.43 -27.02 10.36
N GLY A 67 38.35 -25.71 10.58
CA GLY A 67 39.52 -24.89 10.90
C GLY A 67 40.47 -24.73 9.70
N THR A 68 41.74 -24.49 10.00
CA THR A 68 42.82 -24.36 9.01
C THR A 68 43.47 -25.72 8.68
N GLY A 69 44.35 -25.77 7.67
CA GLY A 69 45.17 -26.95 7.39
C GLY A 69 44.57 -28.01 6.46
N ARG A 70 43.41 -27.73 5.84
CA ARG A 70 42.73 -28.67 4.90
C ARG A 70 42.51 -28.11 3.49
N ALA A 71 43.22 -27.04 3.12
CA ALA A 71 43.11 -26.34 1.83
C ALA A 71 41.66 -25.99 1.41
N VAL A 72 40.80 -25.66 2.38
CA VAL A 72 39.40 -25.26 2.17
C VAL A 72 39.03 -24.04 3.02
N ALA A 73 38.01 -23.30 2.59
CA ALA A 73 37.47 -22.19 3.37
C ALA A 73 36.92 -22.64 4.74
N ARG A 74 37.04 -21.77 5.75
CA ARG A 74 36.70 -22.01 7.17
C ARG A 74 35.20 -21.97 7.49
N ILE A 75 34.34 -22.18 6.48
CA ILE A 75 32.88 -22.21 6.64
C ILE A 75 32.46 -23.51 7.35
N PRO A 76 31.42 -23.50 8.22
CA PRO A 76 30.87 -24.72 8.80
C PRO A 76 30.43 -25.73 7.73
N ARG A 77 30.84 -26.99 7.88
CA ARG A 77 30.54 -28.08 6.94
C ARG A 77 29.73 -29.18 7.59
N VAL A 78 28.81 -29.77 6.83
CA VAL A 78 27.95 -30.87 7.31
C VAL A 78 28.82 -32.07 7.71
N ARG A 79 28.61 -32.59 8.93
CA ARG A 79 29.34 -33.74 9.46
C ARG A 79 28.86 -35.05 8.82
N GLY A 80 29.66 -36.13 8.96
CA GLY A 80 29.34 -37.46 8.45
C GLY A 80 29.99 -37.80 7.10
N GLY A 81 29.51 -38.85 6.44
CA GLY A 81 30.06 -39.41 5.20
C GLY A 81 29.01 -40.20 4.42
N GLY A 82 29.36 -40.73 3.25
CA GLY A 82 28.49 -41.63 2.47
C GLY A 82 27.35 -40.97 1.69
N THR A 83 27.22 -39.63 1.72
CA THR A 83 26.22 -38.90 0.92
C THR A 83 26.85 -37.70 0.23
N HIS A 84 26.22 -37.21 -0.84
CA HIS A 84 26.67 -35.99 -1.54
C HIS A 84 26.66 -34.73 -0.66
N ARG A 85 25.90 -34.72 0.45
CA ARG A 85 25.76 -33.55 1.33
C ARG A 85 26.89 -33.43 2.34
N SER A 86 27.55 -34.54 2.70
CA SER A 86 28.65 -34.57 3.66
C SER A 86 29.83 -33.70 3.22
N GLY A 87 30.36 -32.86 4.09
CA GLY A 87 31.47 -31.95 3.79
C GLY A 87 31.10 -30.67 3.01
N GLN A 88 29.84 -30.48 2.60
CA GLN A 88 29.38 -29.23 1.99
C GLN A 88 29.20 -28.11 3.03
N GLY A 89 29.32 -26.85 2.60
CA GLY A 89 29.10 -25.68 3.45
C GLY A 89 27.63 -25.52 3.90
N ALA A 90 27.43 -25.06 5.13
CA ALA A 90 26.14 -24.84 5.77
C ALA A 90 26.11 -23.53 6.57
N PHE A 91 24.93 -23.16 7.09
CA PHE A 91 24.63 -21.95 7.87
C PHE A 91 24.84 -20.59 7.21
N GLY A 92 25.89 -20.39 6.41
CA GLY A 92 26.18 -19.11 5.78
C GLY A 92 25.13 -18.69 4.75
N ASN A 93 24.91 -17.39 4.60
CA ASN A 93 24.05 -16.82 3.56
C ASN A 93 24.62 -16.98 2.15
N MET A 94 25.92 -17.20 2.03
CA MET A 94 26.59 -17.57 0.77
C MET A 94 26.52 -19.07 0.48
N CYS A 95 26.08 -19.91 1.43
CA CYS A 95 26.05 -21.35 1.26
C CYS A 95 24.72 -21.81 0.66
N ARG A 96 24.77 -22.70 -0.33
CA ARG A 96 23.58 -23.37 -0.86
C ARG A 96 22.88 -24.17 0.25
N GLY A 97 21.60 -23.85 0.49
CA GLY A 97 20.79 -24.43 1.56
C GLY A 97 21.14 -23.91 2.97
N GLY A 98 21.92 -22.83 3.07
CA GLY A 98 22.14 -22.09 4.31
C GLY A 98 20.98 -21.14 4.64
N ARG A 99 21.11 -20.39 5.74
CA ARG A 99 20.11 -19.40 6.14
C ARG A 99 20.30 -18.09 5.36
N MET A 100 19.25 -17.32 5.16
CA MET A 100 19.40 -15.97 4.60
C MET A 100 19.99 -14.96 5.61
N PHE A 101 20.61 -13.90 5.10
CA PHE A 101 20.98 -12.75 5.92
C PHE A 101 19.72 -11.99 6.37
N ALA A 102 19.70 -11.52 7.62
CA ALA A 102 18.60 -10.79 8.25
C ALA A 102 17.20 -11.38 7.93
N PRO A 103 16.90 -12.61 8.38
CA PRO A 103 15.62 -13.28 8.10
C PRO A 103 14.42 -12.38 8.44
N THR A 104 13.43 -12.34 7.55
CA THR A 104 12.21 -11.57 7.76
C THR A 104 11.49 -12.04 9.02
N LYS A 105 11.03 -11.10 9.84
CA LYS A 105 10.37 -11.35 11.12
C LYS A 105 8.92 -10.92 11.08
N THR A 106 8.06 -11.69 11.75
CA THR A 106 6.63 -11.42 11.85
C THR A 106 6.35 -10.10 12.56
N TRP A 107 7.17 -9.73 13.56
CA TRP A 107 7.04 -8.50 14.34
C TRP A 107 7.62 -7.23 13.68
N ARG A 108 7.91 -7.25 12.37
CA ARG A 108 8.18 -6.01 11.63
C ARG A 108 7.04 -5.02 11.87
N ARG A 109 7.34 -3.72 11.95
CA ARG A 109 6.30 -2.68 12.08
C ARG A 109 5.51 -2.54 10.77
N TRP A 110 4.48 -3.37 10.60
CA TRP A 110 3.63 -3.41 9.42
C TRP A 110 2.65 -2.24 9.36
N HIS A 111 2.08 -1.90 10.51
CA HIS A 111 0.98 -0.94 10.64
C HIS A 111 1.48 0.45 11.05
N ARG A 112 0.75 1.46 10.62
CA ARG A 112 1.08 2.88 10.77
C ARG A 112 -0.14 3.63 11.28
N ARG A 113 0.06 4.35 12.39
CA ARG A 113 -0.95 5.23 12.97
C ARG A 113 -0.97 6.55 12.21
N ILE A 114 -2.16 7.08 12.00
CA ILE A 114 -2.40 8.36 11.35
C ILE A 114 -3.29 9.21 12.26
N ASN A 115 -2.93 10.49 12.40
CA ASN A 115 -3.73 11.44 13.15
C ASN A 115 -5.13 11.56 12.55
N ILE A 116 -6.16 11.64 13.40
CA ILE A 116 -7.56 11.72 12.94
C ILE A 116 -7.75 12.97 12.09
N ASN A 117 -7.24 14.13 12.53
CA ASN A 117 -7.34 15.38 11.79
C ASN A 117 -6.69 15.31 10.39
N GLN A 118 -5.56 14.60 10.25
CA GLN A 118 -4.91 14.41 8.94
C GLN A 118 -5.75 13.52 8.02
N ARG A 119 -6.39 12.48 8.57
CA ARG A 119 -7.32 11.63 7.80
C ARG A 119 -8.53 12.43 7.32
N THR A 120 -9.15 13.20 8.21
CA THR A 120 -10.29 14.07 7.85
C THR A 120 -9.88 15.10 6.81
N TYR A 121 -8.71 15.74 6.98
CA TYR A 121 -8.21 16.71 6.02
C TYR A 121 -7.95 16.10 4.63
N ALA A 122 -7.34 14.90 4.57
CA ALA A 122 -7.14 14.17 3.32
C ALA A 122 -8.48 13.85 2.62
N MET A 123 -9.52 13.47 3.39
CA MET A 123 -10.86 13.25 2.83
C MET A 123 -11.44 14.55 2.27
N CYS A 124 -11.35 15.66 3.00
CA CYS A 124 -11.83 16.97 2.49
C CYS A 124 -11.10 17.40 1.22
N SER A 125 -9.76 17.28 1.17
CA SER A 125 -8.99 17.58 -0.04
C SER A 125 -9.36 16.66 -1.21
N ALA A 126 -9.65 15.38 -0.96
CA ALA A 126 -10.07 14.44 -2.00
C ALA A 126 -11.46 14.81 -2.56
N ILE A 127 -12.44 15.08 -1.69
CA ILE A 127 -13.80 15.49 -2.09
C ILE A 127 -13.76 16.83 -2.87
N ALA A 128 -12.96 17.79 -2.42
CA ALA A 128 -12.77 19.03 -3.17
C ALA A 128 -12.21 18.80 -4.57
N ALA A 129 -11.22 17.90 -4.71
CA ALA A 129 -10.65 17.56 -6.01
C ALA A 129 -11.67 16.87 -6.95
N THR A 130 -12.60 16.08 -6.44
CA THR A 130 -13.66 15.45 -7.25
C THR A 130 -14.74 16.44 -7.70
N GLY A 131 -14.75 17.68 -7.22
CA GLY A 131 -15.60 18.74 -7.74
C GLY A 131 -15.00 19.50 -8.94
N ILE A 132 -13.78 19.18 -9.36
CA ILE A 132 -13.03 19.94 -10.37
C ILE A 132 -12.86 19.08 -11.64
N PRO A 133 -13.57 19.38 -12.75
CA PRO A 133 -13.54 18.55 -13.97
C PRO A 133 -12.13 18.32 -14.54
N PRO A 134 -11.23 19.33 -14.63
CA PRO A 134 -9.86 19.09 -15.10
C PRO A 134 -9.08 18.05 -14.29
N LEU A 135 -9.26 18.00 -12.96
CA LEU A 135 -8.59 17.03 -12.11
C LEU A 135 -9.13 15.61 -12.35
N ILE A 136 -10.45 15.49 -12.56
CA ILE A 136 -11.11 14.22 -12.88
C ILE A 136 -10.67 13.69 -14.25
N MET A 137 -10.63 14.56 -15.27
CA MET A 137 -10.12 14.20 -16.62
C MET A 137 -8.65 13.79 -16.56
N SER A 138 -7.82 14.53 -15.81
CA SER A 138 -6.39 14.21 -15.66
C SER A 138 -6.14 12.84 -15.02
N LYS A 139 -7.10 12.33 -14.22
CA LYS A 139 -7.05 10.99 -13.63
C LYS A 139 -7.36 9.89 -14.66
N GLY A 140 -8.01 10.24 -15.77
CA GLY A 140 -8.39 9.34 -16.86
C GLY A 140 -9.87 8.97 -16.88
N HIS A 141 -10.73 9.67 -16.15
CA HIS A 141 -12.19 9.45 -16.24
C HIS A 141 -12.75 10.12 -17.50
N ARG A 142 -13.63 9.39 -18.22
CA ARG A 142 -14.40 9.91 -19.36
C ARG A 142 -15.65 10.60 -18.85
N ILE A 143 -15.66 11.93 -18.87
CA ILE A 143 -16.75 12.77 -18.34
C ILE A 143 -17.24 13.79 -19.37
N GLU A 144 -16.91 13.57 -20.65
CA GLU A 144 -17.23 14.48 -21.75
C GLU A 144 -18.74 14.65 -21.95
N GLU A 145 -19.52 13.61 -21.68
CA GLU A 145 -20.99 13.59 -21.79
C GLU A 145 -21.71 13.83 -20.46
N THR A 146 -20.97 14.05 -19.36
CA THR A 146 -21.56 14.25 -18.05
C THR A 146 -22.16 15.66 -17.94
N PRO A 147 -23.44 15.81 -17.55
CA PRO A 147 -24.12 17.11 -17.60
C PRO A 147 -23.59 18.10 -16.56
N GLU A 148 -23.20 17.62 -15.37
CA GLU A 148 -22.72 18.47 -14.28
C GLU A 148 -21.82 17.70 -13.31
N ILE A 149 -20.86 18.40 -12.70
CA ILE A 149 -19.98 17.88 -11.64
C ILE A 149 -19.97 18.89 -10.49
N PRO A 150 -20.19 18.47 -9.22
CA PRO A 150 -20.56 17.11 -8.78
C PRO A 150 -21.92 16.65 -9.33
N LEU A 151 -22.03 15.38 -9.73
CA LEU A 151 -23.29 14.79 -10.20
C LEU A 151 -24.14 14.38 -8.98
N VAL A 152 -25.34 14.93 -8.87
CA VAL A 152 -26.30 14.63 -7.78
C VAL A 152 -27.54 14.01 -8.40
N VAL A 153 -27.93 12.82 -7.92
CA VAL A 153 -29.14 12.12 -8.34
C VAL A 153 -30.12 12.13 -7.18
N GLY A 154 -31.41 12.35 -7.46
CA GLY A 154 -32.45 12.34 -6.43
C GLY A 154 -32.62 10.94 -5.81
N ASP A 155 -33.02 10.90 -4.55
CA ASP A 155 -33.36 9.64 -3.88
C ASP A 155 -34.61 9.04 -4.54
N GLN A 156 -34.50 7.79 -4.98
CA GLN A 156 -35.63 6.98 -5.41
C GLN A 156 -36.54 6.66 -4.23
N ASN A 157 -37.82 7.00 -4.33
CA ASN A 157 -38.88 6.24 -3.68
C ASN A 157 -39.58 5.41 -4.75
#